data_AF-A0A1G2DFG9-F1
#
_entry.id   AF-A0A1G2DFG9-F1
#
_cell.length_a   1.000
_cell.length_b   1.000
_cell.length_c   1.000
_cell.angle_alpha   90.00
_cell.angle_beta   90.00
_cell.angle_gamma   90.00
#
_symmetry.space_group_name_H-M   'P 1'
#
loop_
_entity.id
_entity.type
_entity.pdbx_description
1 polymer ?
#
loop_
_entity_poly.entity_id
_entity_poly.type
_entity_poly.pdbx_seq_one_letter_code
_entity_poly.pdbx_strand_id
1 'polypeptide(L)'
;MKPLFAALTLLLAAFLGGCATTALMPSSGDETVGDVGWKNYLEAEQFFNRIKQGETTVIDLSKNGLDLKTSKNVVVLDRTTLLALFMANIPGSFEYLDGAVKQCLRASENCTPYVFRKDETREEGKGSLLLRLLNFKKESTVRGWNVEILLLVLNDVVVYKQIKGTPNGTERSKIERRPLGPFDGNVSGYIGIK
;
A
#
# COMPACT_ATOMS: atom_id res chain seq x y z
N MET A 1 -30.13 -46.66 37.98
CA MET A 1 -29.43 -46.78 36.68
C MET A 1 -29.90 -45.79 35.61
N LYS A 2 -31.16 -45.35 35.59
CA LYS A 2 -31.67 -44.34 34.62
C LYS A 2 -31.13 -42.89 34.76
N PRO A 3 -30.81 -42.33 35.95
CA PRO A 3 -30.38 -40.93 36.04
C PRO A 3 -28.90 -40.72 35.66
N LEU A 4 -28.09 -41.77 35.69
CA LEU A 4 -26.66 -41.73 35.38
C LEU A 4 -26.41 -41.64 33.86
N PHE A 5 -27.25 -42.33 33.06
CA PHE A 5 -27.24 -42.23 31.60
C PHE A 5 -27.73 -40.86 31.10
N ALA A 6 -28.70 -40.25 31.79
CA ALA A 6 -29.21 -38.92 31.43
C ALA A 6 -28.20 -37.80 31.72
N ALA A 7 -27.40 -37.93 32.78
CA ALA A 7 -26.31 -36.99 33.07
C ALA A 7 -25.17 -37.10 32.06
N LEU A 8 -24.85 -38.32 31.60
CA LEU A 8 -23.79 -38.55 30.62
C LEU A 8 -24.17 -38.02 29.22
N THR A 9 -25.43 -38.14 28.81
CA THR A 9 -25.91 -37.58 27.53
C THR A 9 -26.00 -36.06 27.55
N LEU A 10 -26.33 -35.44 28.69
CA LEU A 10 -26.33 -33.98 28.85
C LEU A 10 -24.89 -33.41 28.80
N LEU A 11 -23.93 -34.12 29.40
CA LEU A 11 -22.51 -33.74 29.36
C LEU A 11 -21.93 -33.87 27.93
N LEU A 12 -22.34 -34.90 27.18
CA LEU A 12 -21.91 -35.11 25.80
C LEU A 12 -22.54 -34.11 24.82
N ALA A 13 -23.78 -33.65 25.08
CA ALA A 13 -24.42 -32.59 24.31
C ALA A 13 -23.78 -31.21 24.57
N ALA A 14 -23.30 -30.95 25.80
CA ALA A 14 -22.58 -29.73 26.14
C ALA A 14 -21.20 -29.64 25.45
N PHE A 15 -20.54 -30.78 25.20
CA PHE A 15 -19.28 -30.82 24.44
C PHE A 15 -19.47 -30.59 22.93
N LEU A 16 -20.63 -30.90 22.37
CA LEU A 16 -20.94 -30.66 20.95
C LEU A 16 -21.43 -29.23 20.67
N GLY A 17 -21.87 -28.49 21.69
CA GLY A 17 -22.31 -27.09 21.56
C GLY A 17 -21.19 -26.04 21.74
N GLY A 18 -20.00 -26.46 22.18
CA GLY A 18 -18.94 -25.57 22.64
C GLY A 18 -17.78 -25.38 21.66
N CYS A 19 -18.05 -24.95 20.41
CA CYS A 19 -17.04 -24.27 19.58
C CYS A 19 -17.72 -23.65 18.35
N ALA A 20 -18.69 -22.75 18.56
CA ALA A 20 -19.00 -21.76 17.54
C ALA A 20 -17.75 -20.87 17.40
N THR A 21 -16.85 -21.24 16.50
CA THR A 21 -15.60 -20.55 16.16
C THR A 21 -15.87 -19.25 15.41
N THR A 22 -16.63 -18.37 16.03
CA THR A 22 -16.81 -16.96 15.70
C THR A 22 -16.20 -16.24 16.90
N ALA A 23 -14.99 -15.68 16.82
CA ALA A 23 -14.95 -14.23 16.62
C ALA A 23 -13.52 -13.64 16.59
N LEU A 24 -12.46 -14.41 16.32
CA LEU A 24 -11.13 -13.82 16.14
C LEU A 24 -10.42 -14.41 14.92
N MET A 25 -10.56 -13.75 13.79
CA MET A 25 -9.72 -14.01 12.62
C MET A 25 -8.48 -13.09 12.67
N PRO A 26 -7.26 -13.65 12.68
CA PRO A 26 -6.02 -12.92 12.45
C PRO A 26 -6.16 -12.00 11.24
N SER A 27 -5.89 -10.72 11.47
CA SER A 27 -5.61 -9.74 10.44
C SER A 27 -4.10 -9.65 10.25
N SER A 28 -3.68 -9.30 9.04
CA SER A 28 -2.28 -9.00 8.73
C SER A 28 -2.22 -7.63 8.10
N GLY A 29 -1.10 -6.94 8.23
CA GLY A 29 -0.87 -5.67 7.58
C GLY A 29 0.55 -5.62 7.06
N ASP A 30 0.71 -4.96 5.93
CA ASP A 30 1.99 -4.61 5.35
C ASP A 30 2.08 -3.09 5.33
N GLU A 31 3.12 -2.56 5.98
CA GLU A 31 3.42 -1.14 6.00
C GLU A 31 4.80 -0.88 5.41
N THR A 32 4.90 0.17 4.60
CA THR A 32 6.21 0.65 4.14
C THR A 32 6.95 1.28 5.33
N VAL A 33 7.99 0.60 5.80
CA VAL A 33 8.84 1.09 6.88
C VAL A 33 9.70 2.25 6.37
N GLY A 34 9.48 3.44 6.91
CA GLY A 34 10.25 4.64 6.59
C GLY A 34 10.16 5.68 7.70
N ASP A 35 11.04 6.67 7.64
CA ASP A 35 11.15 7.70 8.70
C ASP A 35 9.92 8.62 8.74
N VAL A 36 9.13 8.62 7.66
CA VAL A 36 7.95 9.46 7.51
C VAL A 36 6.70 8.76 8.07
N GLY A 37 6.26 9.20 9.25
CA GLY A 37 5.20 8.59 10.05
C GLY A 37 3.74 8.86 9.63
N TRP A 38 3.46 9.25 8.37
CA TRP A 38 2.08 9.54 7.95
C TRP A 38 1.15 8.33 8.07
N LYS A 39 -0.01 8.49 8.68
CA LYS A 39 -0.97 7.39 8.92
C LYS A 39 -1.99 7.22 7.81
N ASN A 40 -2.13 8.20 6.93
CA ASN A 40 -3.08 8.21 5.83
C ASN A 40 -2.63 9.18 4.73
N TYR A 41 -3.33 9.13 3.60
CA TYR A 41 -3.09 10.03 2.47
C TYR A 41 -3.21 11.51 2.84
N LEU A 42 -4.17 11.87 3.70
CA LEU A 42 -4.42 13.27 4.07
C LEU A 42 -3.23 13.90 4.80
N GLU A 43 -2.58 13.17 5.71
CA GLU A 43 -1.37 13.67 6.39
C GLU A 43 -0.22 13.92 5.40
N ALA A 44 -0.06 13.03 4.42
CA ALA A 44 0.93 13.18 3.35
C ALA A 44 0.60 14.38 2.45
N GLU A 45 -0.66 14.57 2.11
CA GLU A 45 -1.14 15.71 1.32
C GLU A 45 -0.95 17.04 2.08
N GLN A 46 -1.22 17.07 3.39
CA GLN A 46 -0.96 18.23 4.22
C GLN A 46 0.52 18.59 4.27
N PHE A 47 1.41 17.60 4.35
CA PHE A 47 2.84 17.83 4.20
C PHE A 47 3.18 18.38 2.82
N PHE A 48 2.70 17.74 1.76
CA PHE A 48 2.91 18.18 0.39
C PHE A 48 2.46 19.63 0.16
N ASN A 49 1.34 20.05 0.74
CA ASN A 49 0.80 21.39 0.62
C ASN A 49 1.67 22.46 1.30
N ARG A 50 2.46 22.10 2.32
CA ARG A 50 3.41 23.02 2.96
C ARG A 50 4.66 23.30 2.11
N ILE A 51 4.99 22.42 1.17
CA ILE A 51 6.14 22.61 0.27
C ILE A 51 5.82 23.72 -0.73
N LYS A 52 6.59 24.80 -0.69
CA LYS A 52 6.49 25.92 -1.64
C LYS A 52 7.56 25.81 -2.72
N GLN A 53 7.14 25.78 -3.97
CA GLN A 53 8.04 25.73 -5.12
C GLN A 53 8.85 27.03 -5.19
N GLY A 54 10.16 26.92 -5.43
CA GLY A 54 11.10 28.05 -5.47
C GLY A 54 11.55 28.59 -4.09
N GLU A 55 10.94 28.14 -2.98
CA GLU A 55 11.25 28.60 -1.62
C GLU A 55 11.75 27.47 -0.72
N THR A 56 11.09 26.31 -0.74
CA THR A 56 11.42 25.21 0.18
C THR A 56 12.73 24.53 -0.21
N THR A 57 13.65 24.44 0.75
CA THR A 57 14.95 23.80 0.55
C THR A 57 14.96 22.32 0.98
N VAL A 58 15.96 21.56 0.55
CA VAL A 58 16.20 20.19 1.04
C VAL A 58 16.37 20.15 2.57
N ILE A 59 16.98 21.19 3.14
CA ILE A 59 17.15 21.32 4.59
C ILE A 59 15.79 21.49 5.28
N ASP A 60 14.89 22.29 4.70
CA ASP A 60 13.55 22.47 5.23
C ASP A 60 12.74 21.18 5.16
N LEU A 61 12.86 20.42 4.06
CA LEU A 61 12.22 19.10 3.96
C LEU A 61 12.69 18.16 5.07
N SER A 62 14.00 18.09 5.30
CA SER A 62 14.60 17.25 6.35
C SER A 62 14.09 17.65 7.75
N LYS A 63 14.07 18.96 8.06
CA LYS A 63 13.49 19.48 9.32
C LYS A 63 12.02 19.14 9.50
N ASN A 64 11.27 19.03 8.41
CA ASN A 64 9.85 18.69 8.42
C ASN A 64 9.59 17.17 8.32
N GLY A 65 10.63 16.34 8.45
CA GLY A 65 10.51 14.89 8.57
C GLY A 65 10.67 14.10 7.26
N LEU A 66 11.15 14.72 6.18
CA LEU A 66 11.49 14.04 4.93
C LEU A 66 12.91 14.39 4.50
N ASP A 67 13.86 13.50 4.75
CA ASP A 67 15.23 13.65 4.26
C ASP A 67 15.39 12.92 2.92
N LEU A 68 15.56 13.69 1.84
CA LEU A 68 15.68 13.13 0.49
C LEU A 68 16.94 12.28 0.26
N LYS A 69 17.95 12.39 1.13
CA LYS A 69 19.23 11.70 0.97
C LYS A 69 19.34 10.48 1.88
N THR A 70 18.71 10.52 3.05
CA THR A 70 18.84 9.47 4.06
C THR A 70 17.58 8.65 4.26
N SER A 71 16.39 9.19 3.94
CA SER A 71 15.15 8.49 4.20
C SER A 71 14.97 7.26 3.31
N LYS A 72 14.42 6.21 3.91
CA LYS A 72 13.98 5.02 3.18
C LYS A 72 12.83 5.36 2.23
N ASN A 73 12.68 4.55 1.18
CA ASN A 73 11.63 4.68 0.16
C ASN A 73 11.69 5.99 -0.64
N VAL A 74 12.85 6.67 -0.63
CA VAL A 74 13.20 7.72 -1.58
C VAL A 74 13.98 7.09 -2.73
N VAL A 75 13.56 7.36 -3.96
CA VAL A 75 14.20 6.92 -5.20
C VAL A 75 14.70 8.17 -5.92
N VAL A 76 16.00 8.23 -6.18
CA VAL A 76 16.59 9.24 -7.08
C VAL A 76 16.40 8.74 -8.51
N LEU A 77 15.75 9.54 -9.35
CA LEU A 77 15.60 9.21 -10.76
C LEU A 77 16.75 9.77 -11.56
N ASP A 78 17.15 9.06 -12.60
CA ASP A 78 17.99 9.64 -13.64
C ASP A 78 17.15 10.49 -14.62
N ARG A 79 17.85 11.25 -15.46
CA ARG A 79 17.23 12.13 -16.45
C ARG A 79 16.36 11.36 -17.46
N THR A 80 16.77 10.16 -17.85
CA THR A 80 16.09 9.34 -18.86
C THR A 80 14.76 8.83 -18.31
N THR A 81 14.75 8.38 -17.06
CA THR A 81 13.58 7.92 -16.32
C THR A 81 12.62 9.08 -16.07
N LEU A 82 13.15 10.26 -15.70
CA LEU A 82 12.34 11.47 -15.57
C LEU A 82 11.64 11.81 -16.90
N LEU A 83 12.39 11.81 -18.02
CA LEU A 83 11.82 12.09 -19.34
C LEU A 83 10.72 11.07 -19.69
N ALA A 84 10.98 9.78 -19.50
CA ALA A 84 10.03 8.72 -19.78
C ALA A 84 8.74 8.88 -18.96
N LEU A 85 8.85 9.24 -17.67
CA LEU A 85 7.69 9.52 -16.81
C LEU A 85 6.81 10.64 -17.36
N PHE A 86 7.41 11.75 -17.83
CA PHE A 86 6.63 12.87 -18.37
C PHE A 86 6.06 12.57 -19.76
N MET A 87 6.80 11.88 -20.62
CA MET A 87 6.31 11.52 -21.96
C MET A 87 5.19 10.47 -21.94
N ALA A 88 5.19 9.56 -20.96
CA ALA A 88 4.11 8.58 -20.81
C ALA A 88 2.79 9.20 -20.33
N ASN A 89 2.85 10.30 -19.57
CA ASN A 89 1.67 10.91 -18.93
C ASN A 89 1.12 12.12 -19.69
N ILE A 90 1.89 12.72 -20.59
CA ILE A 90 1.47 13.90 -21.36
C ILE A 90 1.49 13.52 -22.85
N PRO A 91 0.32 13.31 -23.49
CA PRO A 91 0.27 13.15 -24.94
C PRO A 91 0.61 14.51 -25.59
N GLY A 92 1.88 14.72 -25.91
CA GLY A 92 2.35 15.99 -26.45
C GLY A 92 3.85 16.09 -26.65
N SER A 93 4.27 17.14 -27.35
CA SER A 93 5.68 17.49 -27.51
C SER A 93 6.27 18.03 -26.21
N PHE A 94 7.60 18.00 -26.10
CA PHE A 94 8.39 18.53 -24.98
C PHE A 94 8.00 19.97 -24.58
N GLU A 95 7.43 20.76 -25.49
CA GLU A 95 7.05 22.15 -25.26
C GLU A 95 5.96 22.33 -24.21
N TYR A 96 5.05 21.36 -24.08
CA TYR A 96 3.94 21.41 -23.10
C TYR A 96 4.36 21.05 -21.68
N LEU A 97 5.62 20.65 -21.48
CA LEU A 97 6.14 20.40 -20.14
C LEU A 97 6.28 21.72 -19.35
N ASP A 98 6.07 21.62 -18.05
CA ASP A 98 6.30 22.71 -17.11
C ASP A 98 7.74 23.27 -17.26
N GLY A 99 7.92 24.58 -17.10
CA GLY A 99 9.20 25.24 -17.25
C GLY A 99 10.30 24.67 -16.36
N ALA A 100 9.98 24.35 -15.10
CA ALA A 100 10.91 23.75 -14.15
C ALA A 100 11.31 22.32 -14.56
N VAL A 101 10.36 21.55 -15.09
CA VAL A 101 10.63 20.21 -15.65
C VAL A 101 11.55 20.30 -16.85
N LYS A 102 11.27 21.21 -17.80
CA LYS A 102 12.15 21.45 -18.96
C LYS A 102 13.55 21.87 -18.54
N GLN A 103 13.65 22.75 -17.55
CA GLN A 103 14.93 23.16 -16.99
C GLN A 103 15.69 21.98 -16.38
N CYS A 104 15.02 21.14 -15.60
CA CYS A 104 15.62 19.96 -14.99
C CYS A 104 16.11 18.93 -16.03
N LEU A 105 15.36 18.74 -17.12
CA LEU A 105 15.74 17.85 -18.22
C LEU A 105 16.90 18.38 -19.07
N ARG A 106 17.14 19.70 -19.06
CA ARG A 106 18.23 20.38 -19.78
C ARG A 106 19.48 20.58 -18.90
N ALA A 107 19.31 20.81 -17.61
CA ALA A 107 20.39 21.04 -16.66
C ALA A 107 21.11 19.72 -16.36
N SER A 108 22.38 19.61 -16.75
CA SER A 108 23.10 18.34 -16.68
C SER A 108 23.55 17.95 -15.27
N GLU A 109 23.84 18.91 -14.37
CA GLU A 109 24.56 18.58 -13.12
C GLU A 109 23.84 18.98 -11.83
N ASN A 110 22.89 19.91 -11.86
CA ASN A 110 22.35 20.50 -10.62
C ASN A 110 20.88 20.20 -10.34
N CYS A 111 20.21 19.43 -11.20
CA CYS A 111 18.81 19.05 -10.98
C CYS A 111 18.67 17.57 -10.65
N THR A 112 18.16 17.28 -9.46
CA THR A 112 17.94 15.91 -8.99
C THR A 112 16.44 15.65 -8.81
N PRO A 113 15.86 14.68 -9.55
CA PRO A 113 14.49 14.23 -9.35
C PRO A 113 14.44 13.20 -8.22
N TYR A 114 13.57 13.42 -7.24
CA TYR A 114 13.31 12.50 -6.14
C TYR A 114 11.86 12.03 -6.19
N VAL A 115 11.66 10.72 -6.04
CA VAL A 115 10.35 10.10 -5.88
C VAL A 115 10.30 9.45 -4.51
N PHE A 116 9.35 9.87 -3.69
CA PHE A 116 9.03 9.23 -2.43
C PHE A 116 7.76 8.41 -2.58
N ARG A 117 7.75 7.17 -2.09
CA ARG A 117 6.58 6.28 -2.10
C ARG A 117 6.27 5.78 -0.70
N LYS A 118 4.99 5.81 -0.35
CA LYS A 118 4.47 5.17 0.85
C LYS A 118 3.19 4.43 0.49
N ASP A 119 3.17 3.15 0.85
CA ASP A 119 2.06 2.23 0.64
C ASP A 119 1.79 1.51 1.96
N GLU A 120 0.52 1.44 2.36
CA GLU A 120 0.09 0.71 3.54
C GLU A 120 -1.15 -0.11 3.21
N THR A 121 -1.14 -1.38 3.58
CA THR A 121 -2.22 -2.31 3.30
C THR A 121 -2.55 -3.12 4.55
N ARG A 122 -3.84 -3.26 4.85
CA ARG A 122 -4.36 -4.07 5.93
C ARG A 122 -5.34 -5.10 5.38
N GLU A 123 -5.07 -6.36 5.67
CA GLU A 123 -5.94 -7.50 5.34
C GLU A 123 -6.69 -7.97 6.60
N GLU A 124 -8.01 -7.84 6.58
CA GLU A 124 -8.91 -8.33 7.61
C GLU A 124 -9.52 -9.67 7.17
N GLY A 125 -9.25 -10.74 7.90
CA GLY A 125 -9.85 -12.05 7.63
C GLY A 125 -11.37 -12.04 7.87
N LYS A 126 -12.14 -12.64 6.96
CA LYS A 126 -13.59 -12.84 7.03
C LYS A 126 -13.96 -14.32 6.83
N GLY A 127 -15.09 -14.77 7.38
CA GLY A 127 -15.60 -16.12 7.17
C GLY A 127 -15.28 -17.13 8.28
N SER A 128 -15.20 -18.42 7.93
CA SER A 128 -15.06 -19.53 8.90
C SER A 128 -13.61 -19.83 9.24
N LEU A 129 -13.29 -19.87 10.54
CA LEU A 129 -11.97 -20.27 11.05
C LEU A 129 -11.62 -21.72 10.68
N LEU A 130 -12.60 -22.63 10.71
CA LEU A 130 -12.38 -24.05 10.39
C LEU A 130 -12.00 -24.25 8.92
N LEU A 131 -12.72 -23.58 8.00
CA LEU A 131 -12.41 -23.64 6.57
C LEU A 131 -11.02 -23.07 6.25
N ARG A 132 -10.55 -22.11 7.06
CA ARG A 132 -9.22 -21.51 6.91
C ARG A 132 -8.12 -22.35 7.54
N LEU A 133 -8.35 -22.97 8.71
CA LEU A 133 -7.38 -23.86 9.36
C LEU A 133 -7.13 -25.10 8.50
N LEU A 134 -8.19 -25.64 7.89
CA LEU A 134 -8.10 -26.74 6.93
C LEU A 134 -7.65 -26.28 5.53
N ASN A 135 -7.33 -25.00 5.35
CA ASN A 135 -6.89 -24.38 4.10
C ASN A 135 -7.87 -24.48 2.92
N PHE A 136 -9.14 -24.83 3.13
CA PHE A 136 -10.14 -24.98 2.07
C PHE A 136 -10.56 -23.65 1.47
N LYS A 137 -10.75 -22.65 2.32
CA LYS A 137 -11.20 -21.33 1.91
C LYS A 137 -10.67 -20.26 2.85
N LYS A 138 -10.00 -19.25 2.28
CA LYS A 138 -9.63 -18.02 2.96
C LYS A 138 -10.39 -16.87 2.31
N GLU A 139 -11.14 -16.13 3.10
CA GLU A 139 -11.83 -14.91 2.67
C GLU A 139 -11.29 -13.75 3.49
N SER A 140 -11.03 -12.62 2.85
CA SER A 140 -10.50 -11.44 3.52
C SER A 140 -10.92 -10.17 2.80
N THR A 141 -10.99 -9.07 3.53
CA THR A 141 -11.12 -7.73 2.98
C THR A 141 -9.79 -7.02 3.14
N VAL A 142 -9.24 -6.57 2.02
CA VAL A 142 -7.98 -5.85 1.98
C VAL A 142 -8.32 -4.37 1.81
N ARG A 143 -7.91 -3.55 2.78
CA ARG A 143 -7.95 -2.09 2.70
C ARG A 143 -6.53 -1.56 2.59
N GLY A 144 -6.36 -0.41 1.98
CA GLY A 144 -5.04 0.22 1.94
C GLY A 144 -5.10 1.63 1.42
N TRP A 145 -3.99 2.32 1.50
CA TRP A 145 -3.79 3.62 0.92
C TRP A 145 -2.37 3.73 0.40
N ASN A 146 -2.17 4.61 -0.57
CA ASN A 146 -0.85 4.89 -1.09
C ASN A 146 -0.70 6.34 -1.48
N VAL A 147 0.54 6.80 -1.45
CA VAL A 147 0.95 8.12 -1.90
C VAL A 147 2.32 8.05 -2.56
N GLU A 148 2.47 8.77 -3.67
CA GLU A 148 3.75 8.99 -4.34
C GLU A 148 3.92 10.49 -4.55
N ILE A 149 5.06 11.02 -4.09
CA ILE A 149 5.44 12.42 -4.24
C ILE A 149 6.67 12.48 -5.13
N LEU A 150 6.58 13.22 -6.23
CA LEU A 150 7.70 13.58 -7.09
C LEU A 150 8.13 15.01 -6.77
N LEU A 151 9.41 15.20 -6.45
CA LEU A 151 10.03 16.52 -6.26
C LEU A 151 11.19 16.67 -7.24
N LEU A 152 11.27 17.82 -7.92
CA LEU A 152 12.48 18.22 -8.64
C LEU A 152 13.21 19.25 -7.80
N VAL A 153 14.46 18.96 -7.48
CA VAL A 153 15.31 19.84 -6.69
C VAL A 153 16.41 20.38 -7.59
N LEU A 154 16.49 21.70 -7.71
CA LEU A 154 17.53 22.40 -8.43
C LEU A 154 18.32 23.25 -7.43
N ASN A 155 19.64 23.05 -7.33
CA ASN A 155 20.51 23.76 -6.37
C ASN A 155 19.94 23.74 -4.94
N ASP A 156 19.55 22.57 -4.43
CA ASP A 156 18.95 22.36 -3.10
C ASP A 156 17.59 23.04 -2.85
N VAL A 157 16.94 23.60 -3.87
CA VAL A 157 15.59 24.19 -3.78
C VAL A 157 14.59 23.36 -4.59
N VAL A 158 13.42 23.10 -4.01
CA VAL A 158 12.33 22.42 -4.71
C VAL A 158 11.76 23.35 -5.79
N VAL A 159 11.94 23.02 -7.06
CA VAL A 159 11.44 23.81 -8.19
C VAL A 159 10.16 23.26 -8.81
N TYR A 160 9.86 21.99 -8.56
CA TYR A 160 8.63 21.35 -9.03
C TYR A 160 8.19 20.29 -8.03
N LYS A 161 6.87 20.12 -7.87
CA LYS A 161 6.29 19.07 -7.03
C LYS A 161 5.04 18.49 -7.66
N GLN A 162 4.85 17.17 -7.52
CA GLN A 162 3.63 16.48 -7.90
C GLN A 162 3.30 15.40 -6.87
N ILE A 163 2.01 15.21 -6.58
CA ILE A 163 1.51 14.15 -5.71
C ILE A 163 0.51 13.29 -6.49
N LYS A 164 0.52 11.98 -6.26
CA LYS A 164 -0.53 11.06 -6.72
C LYS A 164 -0.76 9.99 -5.64
N GLY A 165 -1.90 9.31 -5.69
CA GLY A 165 -2.21 8.25 -4.75
C GLY A 165 -3.71 7.98 -4.68
N THR A 166 -4.15 7.40 -3.57
CA THR A 166 -5.55 7.04 -3.31
C THR A 166 -6.12 7.82 -2.12
N PRO A 167 -6.73 9.00 -2.35
CA PRO A 167 -7.17 9.88 -1.26
C PRO A 167 -8.17 9.24 -0.29
N ASN A 168 -9.10 8.44 -0.82
CA ASN A 168 -10.11 7.73 -0.05
C ASN A 168 -9.67 6.29 0.29
N GLY A 169 -8.41 5.95 0.03
CA GLY A 169 -7.90 4.58 0.11
C GLY A 169 -8.50 3.65 -0.95
N THR A 170 -8.29 2.36 -0.72
CA THR A 170 -8.76 1.26 -1.56
C THR A 170 -9.37 0.17 -0.67
N GLU A 171 -10.40 -0.51 -1.15
CA GLU A 171 -11.00 -1.67 -0.50
C GLU A 171 -11.28 -2.75 -1.55
N ARG A 172 -10.87 -3.98 -1.28
CA ARG A 172 -11.13 -5.13 -2.16
C ARG A 172 -11.45 -6.38 -1.36
N SER A 173 -12.33 -7.22 -1.90
CA SER A 173 -12.60 -8.56 -1.35
C SER A 173 -11.67 -9.59 -2.00
N LYS A 174 -11.05 -10.44 -1.19
CA LYS A 174 -10.16 -11.52 -1.63
C LYS A 174 -10.73 -12.85 -1.16
N ILE A 175 -10.95 -13.76 -2.11
CA ILE A 175 -11.41 -15.13 -1.83
C ILE A 175 -10.42 -16.10 -2.46
N GLU A 176 -9.69 -16.83 -1.63
CA GLU A 176 -8.81 -17.92 -2.04
C GLU A 176 -9.50 -19.25 -1.69
N ARG A 177 -9.64 -20.14 -2.67
CA ARG A 177 -10.18 -21.49 -2.48
C ARG A 177 -9.09 -22.49 -2.84
N ARG A 178 -8.83 -23.46 -1.95
CA ARG A 178 -8.00 -24.62 -2.27
C ARG A 178 -8.89 -25.85 -2.15
N PRO A 179 -9.44 -26.35 -3.28
CA PRO A 179 -10.28 -27.54 -3.22
C PRO A 179 -9.46 -28.70 -2.66
N LEU A 180 -10.12 -29.51 -1.82
CA LEU A 180 -9.57 -30.76 -1.34
C LEU A 180 -9.42 -31.74 -2.50
N GLY A 181 -8.20 -32.16 -2.84
CA GLY A 181 -8.05 -33.29 -3.75
C GLY A 181 -6.62 -33.75 -3.99
N PRO A 182 -6.27 -35.02 -3.68
CA PRO A 182 -5.10 -35.70 -4.23
C PRO A 182 -5.27 -36.15 -5.70
N PHE A 183 -6.25 -35.60 -6.45
CA PHE A 183 -6.51 -35.93 -7.86
C PHE A 183 -6.47 -34.75 -8.83
N ASP A 184 -6.22 -33.51 -8.37
CA ASP A 184 -6.07 -32.36 -9.28
C ASP A 184 -4.61 -32.20 -9.70
N GLY A 185 -4.13 -33.11 -10.53
CA GLY A 185 -2.98 -32.86 -11.39
C GLY A 185 -3.37 -31.87 -12.48
N ASN A 186 -2.74 -30.69 -12.51
CA ASN A 186 -2.86 -29.66 -13.54
C ASN A 186 -4.22 -28.94 -13.67
N VAL A 187 -4.46 -27.90 -12.86
CA VAL A 187 -5.16 -26.70 -13.39
C VAL A 187 -4.54 -25.43 -12.82
N SER A 188 -3.92 -24.67 -13.71
CA SER A 188 -3.38 -23.32 -13.51
C SER A 188 -4.44 -22.39 -12.90
N GLY A 189 -4.09 -21.72 -11.79
CA GLY A 189 -4.98 -20.82 -11.07
C GLY A 189 -5.39 -19.61 -11.91
N TYR A 190 -6.69 -19.47 -12.17
CA TYR A 190 -7.28 -18.26 -12.74
C TYR A 190 -7.61 -17.27 -11.62
N ILE A 191 -7.02 -16.08 -11.72
CA ILE A 191 -7.37 -14.91 -10.91
C ILE A 191 -8.68 -14.35 -11.48
N GLY A 192 -9.80 -14.64 -10.82
CA GLY A 192 -11.07 -13.98 -11.12
C GLY A 192 -11.11 -12.60 -10.48
N ILE A 193 -10.89 -11.56 -11.29
CA ILE A 193 -11.15 -10.16 -10.94
C ILE A 193 -12.63 -9.91 -11.22
N LYS A 194 -13.38 -9.41 -10.24
CA LYS A 194 -14.76 -8.94 -10.43
C LYS A 194 -14.84 -7.47 -10.07
#